data_AF-A0A3Q9AGW3-F1
#
_entry.id   AF-A0A3Q9AGW3-F1
#
_cell.length_a   1.000
_cell.length_b   1.000
_cell.length_c   1.000
_cell.angle_alpha   90.00
_cell.angle_beta   90.00
_cell.angle_gamma   90.00
#
_symmetry.space_group_name_H-M   'P 1'
#
loop_
_entity.id
_entity.type
_entity.pdbx_description
1 polymer ?
#
loop_
_entity_poly.entity_id
_entity_poly.type
_entity_poly.pdbx_seq_one_letter_code
_entity_poly.pdbx_strand_id
1 'polypeptide(L)'
;MFEPVLKLSHTVVSWLNDTAAPRTPFQSRINEVPLSVRTAGLVWQQEPAAIPMLDCVWRVGAETVILSLSRPLVEEFITTVQNGLAFPSEPTASLILELALEPLVTRLEETTRLNVQLVRVCEATMLAPHLELDIIFGAVKGKGRLFLFTPLDGLVPPAFRALGELLAQLPRQLGGLPPELPLIVAGEVGTLRLPAALLRSACVGDALLPDIAPFGRGQITLAVGQLCAEADLDGDELILRGPFRPRPCPLESAHMTQPGSQLELTKDLDDVEIVLVFECGRWPISLGELRSAGEGHIFELGWPIDGPVDIVANGQRIGRGDIVRIGEELGIRLRGGFACNE
;
A
#
# COMPACT_ATOMS: atom_id res chain seq x y z
N MET A 1 17.22 5.91 -25.58
CA MET A 1 16.57 6.77 -24.58
C MET A 1 15.20 6.16 -24.34
N PHE A 2 14.94 5.63 -23.14
CA PHE A 2 13.62 5.06 -22.83
C PHE A 2 12.63 6.21 -22.65
N GLU A 3 11.61 6.27 -23.50
CA GLU A 3 10.55 7.27 -23.39
C GLU A 3 9.25 6.54 -23.04
N PRO A 4 8.71 6.73 -21.83
CA PRO A 4 7.50 6.05 -21.41
C PRO A 4 6.31 6.53 -22.25
N VAL A 5 5.40 5.60 -22.57
CA VAL A 5 4.19 5.85 -23.37
C VAL A 5 3.26 6.88 -22.71
N LEU A 6 3.28 6.95 -21.37
CA LEU A 6 2.46 7.87 -20.59
C LEU A 6 3.36 8.85 -19.83
N LYS A 7 3.13 10.15 -20.05
CA LYS A 7 3.76 11.24 -19.28
C LYS A 7 2.69 11.88 -18.40
N LEU A 8 2.96 11.96 -17.11
CA LEU A 8 2.08 12.58 -16.12
C LEU A 8 2.85 13.69 -15.41
N SER A 9 2.23 14.86 -15.22
CA SER A 9 2.84 15.90 -14.39
C SER A 9 2.70 15.55 -12.91
N HIS A 10 3.57 16.09 -12.06
CA HIS A 10 3.49 15.88 -10.60
C HIS A 10 2.13 16.32 -10.04
N THR A 11 1.57 17.41 -10.56
CA THR A 11 0.25 17.91 -10.16
C THR A 11 -0.86 16.93 -10.52
N VAL A 12 -0.81 16.34 -11.71
CA VAL A 12 -1.78 15.34 -12.15
C VAL A 12 -1.66 14.06 -11.33
N VAL A 13 -0.44 13.59 -11.05
CA VAL A 13 -0.21 12.41 -10.18
C VAL A 13 -0.76 12.65 -8.76
N SER A 14 -0.46 13.80 -8.16
CA SER A 14 -0.98 14.14 -6.83
C SER A 14 -2.50 14.16 -6.80
N TRP A 15 -3.13 14.75 -7.83
CA TRP A 15 -4.59 14.78 -7.94
C TRP A 15 -5.18 13.39 -8.15
N LEU A 16 -4.60 12.56 -9.02
CA LEU A 16 -5.05 11.19 -9.26
C LEU A 16 -4.96 10.32 -8.00
N ASN A 17 -3.84 10.40 -7.27
CA ASN A 17 -3.65 9.65 -6.04
C ASN A 17 -4.66 10.04 -4.96
N ASP A 18 -5.02 11.32 -4.89
CA ASP A 18 -6.02 11.78 -3.92
C ASP A 18 -7.45 11.39 -4.31
N THR A 19 -7.80 11.55 -5.59
CA THR A 19 -9.16 11.30 -6.12
C THR A 19 -9.50 9.83 -6.27
N ALA A 20 -8.53 8.98 -6.65
CA ALA A 20 -8.73 7.55 -6.80
C ALA A 20 -8.59 6.78 -5.47
N ALA A 21 -8.15 7.43 -4.38
CA ALA A 21 -8.00 6.76 -3.10
C ALA A 21 -9.35 6.31 -2.51
N PRO A 22 -9.45 5.09 -1.93
CA PRO A 22 -10.70 4.54 -1.42
C PRO A 22 -11.37 5.45 -0.39
N ARG A 23 -12.66 5.70 -0.57
CA ARG A 23 -13.47 6.58 0.30
C ARG A 23 -14.81 5.95 0.59
N THR A 24 -15.44 6.40 1.66
CA THR A 24 -16.84 6.09 1.93
C THR A 24 -17.70 6.53 0.74
N PRO A 25 -18.70 5.74 0.31
CA PRO A 25 -19.56 6.12 -0.81
C PRO A 25 -20.25 7.46 -0.55
N PHE A 26 -20.27 8.32 -1.56
CA PHE A 26 -21.11 9.50 -1.58
C PHE A 26 -22.58 9.09 -1.55
N GLN A 27 -23.35 9.60 -0.59
CA GLN A 27 -24.77 9.34 -0.45
C GLN A 27 -25.57 10.60 -0.82
N SER A 28 -26.60 10.43 -1.64
CA SER A 28 -27.55 11.47 -2.01
C SER A 28 -28.92 10.86 -2.31
N ARG A 29 -29.88 11.68 -2.73
CA ARG A 29 -31.20 11.24 -3.19
C ARG A 29 -31.61 12.03 -4.43
N ILE A 30 -32.33 11.38 -5.34
CA ILE A 30 -33.01 12.03 -6.48
C ILE A 30 -34.48 11.64 -6.38
N ASN A 31 -35.39 12.61 -6.25
CA ASN A 31 -36.84 12.36 -6.16
C ASN A 31 -37.20 11.23 -5.16
N GLU A 32 -36.65 11.32 -3.93
CA GLU A 32 -36.73 10.32 -2.84
C GLU A 32 -35.98 8.99 -3.02
N VAL A 33 -35.52 8.67 -4.24
CA VAL A 33 -34.74 7.46 -4.54
C VAL A 33 -33.30 7.62 -4.04
N PRO A 34 -32.78 6.69 -3.22
CA PRO A 34 -31.42 6.77 -2.71
C PRO A 34 -30.40 6.55 -3.83
N LEU A 35 -29.35 7.36 -3.82
CA LEU A 35 -28.20 7.29 -4.70
C LEU A 35 -26.93 7.10 -3.86
N SER A 36 -26.16 6.07 -4.18
CA SER A 36 -24.84 5.81 -3.60
C SER A 36 -23.81 5.73 -4.73
N VAL A 37 -22.77 6.57 -4.67
CA VAL A 37 -21.67 6.58 -5.65
C VAL A 37 -20.35 6.30 -4.94
N ARG A 38 -19.61 5.29 -5.39
CA ARG A 38 -18.29 4.94 -4.85
C ARG A 38 -17.25 4.95 -5.96
N THR A 39 -16.10 5.57 -5.72
CA THR A 39 -14.93 5.46 -6.61
C THR A 39 -14.33 4.05 -6.47
N ALA A 40 -14.39 3.25 -7.54
CA ALA A 40 -13.86 1.88 -7.56
C ALA A 40 -12.34 1.86 -7.79
N GLY A 41 -11.83 2.80 -8.59
CA GLY A 41 -10.40 2.94 -8.84
C GLY A 41 -10.10 3.57 -10.20
N LEU A 42 -8.81 3.76 -10.46
CA LEU A 42 -8.31 4.32 -11.70
C LEU A 42 -8.01 3.21 -12.72
N VAL A 43 -8.57 3.32 -13.92
CA VAL A 43 -8.34 2.37 -15.01
C VAL A 43 -7.54 3.04 -16.11
N TRP A 44 -6.32 2.55 -16.32
CA TRP A 44 -5.43 3.02 -17.38
C TRP A 44 -5.59 2.25 -18.70
N GLN A 45 -6.03 0.99 -18.62
CA GLN A 45 -6.19 0.12 -19.78
C GLN A 45 -7.53 0.39 -20.47
N GLN A 46 -7.49 0.49 -21.79
CA GLN A 46 -8.63 0.83 -22.63
C GLN A 46 -9.46 -0.43 -22.91
N GLU A 47 -10.30 -0.84 -21.96
CA GLU A 47 -11.16 -2.01 -22.12
C GLU A 47 -12.61 -1.62 -22.50
N PRO A 48 -13.18 -2.28 -23.53
CA PRO A 48 -14.59 -2.11 -23.85
C PRO A 48 -15.45 -2.58 -22.67
N ALA A 49 -16.51 -1.84 -22.36
CA ALA A 49 -17.43 -2.22 -21.31
C ALA A 49 -18.17 -3.51 -21.70
N ALA A 50 -18.29 -4.46 -20.78
CA ALA A 50 -19.11 -5.66 -20.96
C ALA A 50 -20.62 -5.36 -20.97
N ILE A 51 -21.00 -4.16 -20.52
CA ILE A 51 -22.38 -3.67 -20.40
C ILE A 51 -22.53 -2.48 -21.36
N PRO A 52 -23.66 -2.31 -22.06
CA PRO A 52 -23.89 -1.11 -22.89
C PRO A 52 -23.81 0.17 -22.03
N MET A 53 -23.01 1.13 -22.50
CA MET A 53 -22.75 2.40 -21.83
C MET A 53 -23.18 3.57 -22.72
N LEU A 54 -23.58 4.67 -22.10
CA LEU A 54 -23.96 5.93 -22.74
C LEU A 54 -23.01 7.04 -22.28
N ASP A 55 -22.29 7.63 -23.23
CA ASP A 55 -21.41 8.78 -22.99
C ASP A 55 -22.26 10.04 -22.81
N CYS A 56 -22.33 10.53 -21.58
CA CYS A 56 -22.95 11.80 -21.24
C CYS A 56 -21.88 12.89 -21.31
N VAL A 57 -21.99 13.78 -22.29
CA VAL A 57 -21.03 14.86 -22.54
C VAL A 57 -21.49 16.10 -21.80
N TRP A 58 -20.78 16.45 -20.73
CA TRP A 58 -21.06 17.59 -19.88
C TRP A 58 -20.15 18.76 -20.23
N ARG A 59 -20.70 19.97 -20.20
CA ARG A 59 -19.94 21.21 -20.15
C ARG A 59 -19.90 21.67 -18.70
N VAL A 60 -18.71 21.75 -18.12
CA VAL A 60 -18.47 22.20 -16.75
C VAL A 60 -17.56 23.44 -16.79
N GLY A 61 -18.14 24.63 -16.63
CA GLY A 61 -17.46 25.88 -16.90
C GLY A 61 -16.99 25.97 -18.37
N ALA A 62 -15.68 26.06 -18.58
CA ALA A 62 -15.08 26.09 -19.92
C ALA A 62 -14.68 24.70 -20.45
N GLU A 63 -14.87 23.64 -19.65
CA GLU A 63 -14.32 22.32 -19.91
C GLU A 63 -15.39 21.33 -20.34
N THR A 64 -14.99 20.37 -21.17
CA THR A 64 -15.83 19.24 -21.55
C THR A 64 -15.44 18.04 -20.69
N VAL A 65 -16.39 17.52 -19.94
CA VAL A 65 -16.24 16.33 -19.08
C VAL A 65 -17.14 15.24 -19.62
N ILE A 66 -16.62 14.03 -19.78
CA ILE A 66 -17.39 12.90 -20.30
C ILE A 66 -17.57 11.89 -19.17
N LEU A 67 -18.83 11.67 -18.79
CA LEU A 67 -19.23 10.67 -17.83
C LEU A 67 -20.04 9.60 -18.58
N SER A 68 -19.43 8.45 -18.80
CA SER A 68 -20.14 7.30 -19.37
C SER A 68 -20.93 6.59 -18.28
N LEU A 69 -22.20 6.30 -18.50
CA LEU A 69 -23.07 5.62 -17.55
C LEU A 69 -23.64 4.35 -18.18
N SER A 70 -23.75 3.27 -17.42
CA SER A 70 -24.41 2.05 -17.92
C SER A 70 -25.85 2.34 -18.29
N ARG A 71 -26.30 1.86 -19.46
CA ARG A 71 -27.66 2.08 -19.98
C ARG A 71 -28.78 1.82 -18.95
N PRO A 72 -28.75 0.75 -18.13
CA PRO A 72 -29.78 0.52 -17.10
C PRO A 72 -29.87 1.65 -16.06
N LEU A 73 -28.76 2.31 -15.71
CA LEU A 73 -28.78 3.46 -14.79
C LEU A 73 -29.42 4.67 -15.45
N VAL A 74 -29.10 4.95 -16.71
CA VAL A 74 -29.65 6.09 -17.43
C VAL A 74 -31.16 5.95 -17.60
N GLU A 75 -31.62 4.75 -17.96
CA GLU A 75 -33.04 4.44 -18.05
C GLU A 75 -33.74 4.63 -16.70
N GLU A 76 -33.13 4.18 -15.59
CA GLU A 76 -33.68 4.38 -14.24
C GLU A 76 -33.65 5.85 -13.78
N PHE A 77 -32.70 6.67 -14.23
CA PHE A 77 -32.77 8.12 -13.96
C PHE A 77 -33.96 8.75 -14.69
N ILE A 78 -34.17 8.38 -15.96
CA ILE A 78 -35.25 8.93 -16.79
C ILE A 78 -36.63 8.55 -16.23
N THR A 79 -36.82 7.34 -15.68
CA THR A 79 -38.11 6.93 -15.08
C THR A 79 -38.53 7.83 -13.93
N THR A 80 -37.59 8.47 -13.21
CA THR A 80 -37.93 9.41 -12.13
C THR A 80 -38.64 10.67 -12.61
N VAL A 81 -38.47 11.04 -13.89
CA VAL A 81 -39.13 12.18 -14.52
C VAL A 81 -40.35 11.71 -15.30
N GLN A 82 -40.20 10.62 -16.08
CA GLN A 82 -41.25 10.13 -16.94
C GLN A 82 -41.26 8.60 -17.02
N ASN A 83 -42.35 8.00 -16.54
CA ASN A 83 -42.53 6.55 -16.54
C ASN A 83 -43.03 6.03 -17.91
N GLY A 84 -42.45 4.92 -18.38
CA GLY A 84 -43.02 4.10 -19.46
C GLY A 84 -42.66 4.51 -20.89
N LEU A 85 -41.66 5.35 -21.11
CA LEU A 85 -41.13 5.66 -22.44
C LEU A 85 -39.87 4.87 -22.76
N ALA A 86 -39.74 4.44 -24.01
CA ALA A 86 -38.47 3.98 -24.55
C ALA A 86 -37.45 5.13 -24.55
N PHE A 87 -36.16 4.81 -24.38
CA PHE A 87 -35.08 5.80 -24.37
C PHE A 87 -35.18 6.72 -25.60
N PRO A 88 -35.43 8.04 -25.41
CA PRO A 88 -35.73 8.92 -26.53
C PRO A 88 -34.48 9.21 -27.38
N SER A 89 -34.68 9.77 -28.58
CA SER A 89 -33.57 10.27 -29.40
C SER A 89 -33.15 11.68 -28.96
N GLU A 90 -31.95 12.09 -29.35
CA GLU A 90 -31.49 13.47 -29.17
C GLU A 90 -32.37 14.47 -29.94
N PRO A 91 -32.62 15.68 -29.41
CA PRO A 91 -32.07 16.27 -28.17
C PRO A 91 -32.85 15.91 -26.89
N THR A 92 -33.96 15.18 -27.02
CA THR A 92 -34.88 14.89 -25.91
C THR A 92 -34.23 14.05 -24.82
N ALA A 93 -33.36 13.10 -25.18
CA ALA A 93 -32.62 12.27 -24.22
C ALA A 93 -31.77 13.10 -23.27
N SER A 94 -30.98 14.04 -23.80
CA SER A 94 -30.16 14.94 -22.98
C SER A 94 -31.00 15.80 -22.05
N LEU A 95 -32.08 16.39 -22.55
CA LEU A 95 -32.93 17.26 -21.73
C LEU A 95 -33.62 16.51 -20.59
N ILE A 96 -34.14 15.31 -20.85
CA ILE A 96 -34.81 14.51 -19.81
C ILE A 96 -33.80 13.98 -18.80
N LEU A 97 -32.62 13.54 -19.24
CA LEU A 97 -31.56 13.08 -18.34
C LEU A 97 -31.02 14.22 -17.49
N GLU A 98 -30.83 15.41 -18.06
CA GLU A 98 -30.44 16.61 -17.32
C GLU A 98 -31.48 16.98 -16.26
N LEU A 99 -32.77 16.94 -16.62
CA LEU A 99 -33.87 17.17 -15.68
C LEU A 99 -33.92 16.11 -14.56
N ALA A 100 -33.65 14.84 -14.88
CA ALA A 100 -33.58 13.77 -13.88
C ALA A 100 -32.43 13.96 -12.90
N LEU A 101 -31.30 14.51 -13.38
CA LEU A 101 -30.10 14.75 -12.58
C LEU A 101 -30.07 16.15 -11.95
N GLU A 102 -31.08 16.99 -12.19
CA GLU A 102 -31.15 18.39 -11.72
C GLU A 102 -30.79 18.55 -10.24
N PRO A 103 -31.29 17.72 -9.29
CA PRO A 103 -30.95 17.89 -7.87
C PRO A 103 -29.44 17.73 -7.59
N LEU A 104 -28.75 16.91 -8.38
CA LEU A 104 -27.30 16.75 -8.27
C LEU A 104 -26.55 17.85 -9.02
N VAL A 105 -27.04 18.24 -10.20
CA VAL A 105 -26.46 19.33 -11.00
C VAL A 105 -26.48 20.63 -10.20
N THR A 106 -27.64 21.02 -9.67
CA THR A 106 -27.80 22.22 -8.83
C THR A 106 -26.85 22.20 -7.63
N ARG A 107 -26.76 21.06 -6.92
CA ARG A 107 -25.82 20.91 -5.80
C ARG A 107 -24.35 21.05 -6.22
N LEU A 108 -23.99 20.50 -7.38
CA LEU A 108 -22.63 20.64 -7.93
C LEU A 108 -22.34 22.09 -8.32
N GLU A 109 -23.27 22.78 -8.97
CA GLU A 109 -23.11 24.20 -9.34
C GLU A 109 -22.98 25.11 -8.11
N GLU A 110 -23.81 24.89 -7.09
CA GLU A 110 -23.75 25.64 -5.83
C GLU A 110 -22.42 25.46 -5.10
N THR A 111 -21.92 24.22 -5.07
CA THR A 111 -20.69 23.90 -4.33
C THR A 111 -19.43 24.31 -5.10
N THR A 112 -19.40 24.09 -6.41
CA THR A 112 -18.20 24.35 -7.24
C THR A 112 -18.18 25.76 -7.85
N ARG A 113 -19.31 26.47 -7.87
CA ARG A 113 -19.51 27.74 -8.59
C ARG A 113 -19.23 27.65 -10.10
N LEU A 114 -19.22 26.44 -10.66
CA LEU A 114 -19.10 26.19 -12.08
C LEU A 114 -20.48 25.88 -12.65
N ASN A 115 -20.80 26.39 -13.84
CA ASN A 115 -22.00 25.98 -14.55
C ASN A 115 -21.83 24.57 -15.11
N VAL A 116 -22.83 23.72 -14.92
CA VAL A 116 -22.83 22.32 -15.35
C VAL A 116 -24.03 22.12 -16.27
N GLN A 117 -23.78 21.75 -17.52
CA GLN A 117 -24.83 21.49 -18.50
C GLN A 117 -24.58 20.20 -19.26
N LEU A 118 -25.63 19.39 -19.44
CA LEU A 118 -25.56 18.21 -20.30
C LEU A 118 -25.73 18.64 -21.76
N VAL A 119 -24.70 18.40 -22.59
CA VAL A 119 -24.68 18.84 -23.99
C VAL A 119 -25.32 17.79 -24.90
N ARG A 120 -24.95 16.52 -24.71
CA ARG A 120 -25.47 15.39 -25.49
C ARG A 120 -25.27 14.06 -24.78
N VAL A 121 -26.11 13.08 -25.10
CA VAL A 121 -25.93 11.66 -24.76
C VAL A 121 -25.74 10.86 -26.05
N CYS A 122 -24.77 9.95 -26.08
CA CYS A 122 -24.56 9.06 -27.21
C CYS A 122 -24.09 7.67 -26.77
N GLU A 123 -24.20 6.67 -27.65
CA GLU A 123 -23.62 5.35 -27.41
C GLU A 123 -22.12 5.46 -27.16
N ALA A 124 -21.65 4.78 -26.12
CA ALA A 124 -20.26 4.87 -25.71
C ALA A 124 -19.33 4.24 -26.75
N THR A 125 -18.39 5.03 -27.25
CA THR A 125 -17.33 4.59 -28.17
C THR A 125 -15.95 4.99 -27.68
N MET A 126 -15.87 5.83 -26.63
CA MET A 126 -14.63 6.35 -26.10
C MET A 126 -13.84 5.28 -25.33
N LEU A 127 -12.56 5.18 -25.67
CA LEU A 127 -11.57 4.36 -24.99
C LEU A 127 -10.45 5.28 -24.51
N ALA A 128 -10.48 5.64 -23.23
CA ALA A 128 -9.48 6.50 -22.61
C ALA A 128 -9.31 6.13 -21.13
N PRO A 129 -8.18 6.51 -20.49
CA PRO A 129 -8.02 6.40 -19.05
C PRO A 129 -9.19 7.08 -18.33
N HIS A 130 -9.73 6.41 -17.33
CA HIS A 130 -10.91 6.88 -16.62
C HIS A 130 -10.91 6.47 -15.15
N LEU A 131 -11.63 7.23 -14.34
CA LEU A 131 -11.99 6.85 -12.98
C LEU A 131 -13.27 6.03 -13.04
N GLU A 132 -13.21 4.78 -12.56
CA GLU A 132 -14.38 3.90 -12.49
C GLU A 132 -15.19 4.19 -11.22
N LEU A 133 -16.52 4.27 -11.39
CA LEU A 133 -17.48 4.56 -10.35
C LEU A 133 -18.48 3.39 -10.25
N ASP A 134 -18.69 2.89 -9.04
CA ASP A 134 -19.82 2.04 -8.70
C ASP A 134 -21.00 2.94 -8.31
N ILE A 135 -22.12 2.81 -9.03
CA ILE A 135 -23.31 3.62 -8.81
C ILE A 135 -24.48 2.70 -8.47
N ILE A 136 -25.12 2.95 -7.35
CA ILE A 136 -26.33 2.28 -6.91
C ILE A 136 -27.43 3.33 -6.84
N PHE A 137 -28.49 3.16 -7.62
CA PHE A 137 -29.63 4.06 -7.65
C PHE A 137 -30.92 3.25 -7.44
N GLY A 138 -31.56 3.41 -6.28
CA GLY A 138 -32.68 2.57 -5.88
C GLY A 138 -32.30 1.08 -5.85
N ALA A 139 -32.97 0.28 -6.67
CA ALA A 139 -32.68 -1.15 -6.83
C ALA A 139 -31.64 -1.45 -7.92
N VAL A 140 -31.29 -0.47 -8.76
CA VAL A 140 -30.39 -0.65 -9.91
C VAL A 140 -28.94 -0.46 -9.48
N LYS A 141 -28.09 -1.40 -9.87
CA LYS A 141 -26.63 -1.31 -9.74
C LYS A 141 -26.03 -1.18 -11.12
N GLY A 142 -25.15 -0.21 -11.31
CA GLY A 142 -24.44 -0.03 -12.56
C GLY A 142 -23.08 0.62 -12.38
N LYS A 143 -22.46 0.96 -13.50
CA LYS A 143 -21.10 1.50 -13.57
C LYS A 143 -21.12 2.88 -14.20
N GLY A 144 -20.26 3.76 -13.69
CA GLY A 144 -19.91 5.04 -14.29
C GLY A 144 -18.43 5.06 -14.67
N ARG A 145 -18.08 5.69 -15.78
CA ARG A 145 -16.69 5.92 -16.20
C ARG A 145 -16.50 7.41 -16.43
N LEU A 146 -15.74 8.06 -15.56
CA LEU A 146 -15.37 9.46 -15.73
C LEU A 146 -14.03 9.51 -16.48
N PHE A 147 -14.06 9.90 -17.75
CA PHE A 147 -12.85 9.98 -18.56
C PHE A 147 -11.95 11.13 -18.11
N LEU A 148 -10.64 10.86 -18.08
CA LEU A 148 -9.65 11.88 -17.74
C LEU A 148 -9.48 12.88 -18.89
N PHE A 149 -9.07 14.09 -18.55
CA PHE A 149 -8.68 15.11 -19.50
C PHE A 149 -7.40 14.74 -20.26
N THR A 150 -7.19 15.38 -21.41
CA THR A 150 -5.96 15.29 -22.18
C THR A 150 -5.46 16.70 -22.51
N PRO A 151 -4.13 16.96 -22.45
CA PRO A 151 -3.07 16.01 -22.08
C PRO A 151 -2.90 15.87 -20.54
N LEU A 152 -2.27 14.77 -20.10
CA LEU A 152 -2.06 14.45 -18.68
C LEU A 152 -0.71 14.95 -18.11
N ASP A 153 0.13 15.55 -18.95
CA ASP A 153 1.42 16.14 -18.57
C ASP A 153 1.33 17.65 -18.27
N GLY A 154 0.12 18.22 -18.31
CA GLY A 154 -0.16 19.62 -18.02
C GLY A 154 -0.68 19.87 -16.60
N LEU A 155 -1.46 20.93 -16.47
CA LEU A 155 -2.18 21.28 -15.24
C LEU A 155 -3.51 20.51 -15.16
N VAL A 156 -3.98 20.25 -13.94
CA VAL A 156 -5.33 19.71 -13.71
C VAL A 156 -6.36 20.80 -14.04
N PRO A 157 -7.28 20.55 -14.99
CA PRO A 157 -8.30 21.51 -15.39
C PRO A 157 -9.25 21.85 -14.22
N PRO A 158 -9.70 23.11 -14.07
CA PRO A 158 -10.66 23.56 -13.05
C PRO A 158 -11.80 22.60 -12.68
N ALA A 159 -12.50 21.97 -13.63
CA ALA A 159 -13.61 21.09 -13.32
C ALA A 159 -13.15 19.82 -12.59
N PHE A 160 -12.02 19.24 -13.03
CA PHE A 160 -11.42 18.08 -12.38
C PHE A 160 -10.83 18.43 -11.02
N ARG A 161 -10.26 19.63 -10.86
CA ARG A 161 -9.81 20.12 -9.55
C ARG A 161 -10.98 20.23 -8.57
N ALA A 162 -12.07 20.87 -8.98
CA ALA A 162 -13.28 21.00 -8.17
C ALA A 162 -13.86 19.62 -7.79
N LEU A 163 -13.89 18.68 -8.74
CA LEU A 163 -14.26 17.29 -8.45
C LEU A 163 -13.34 16.65 -7.40
N GLY A 164 -12.03 16.87 -7.52
CA GLY A 164 -11.08 16.33 -6.56
C GLY A 164 -11.28 16.89 -5.15
N GLU A 165 -11.58 18.19 -5.04
CA GLU A 165 -11.92 18.83 -3.78
C GLU A 165 -13.23 18.28 -3.18
N LEU A 166 -14.24 18.01 -4.00
CA LEU A 166 -15.47 17.35 -3.56
C LEU A 166 -15.23 15.93 -3.05
N LEU A 167 -14.44 15.14 -3.77
CA LEU A 167 -14.07 13.78 -3.34
C LEU A 167 -13.22 13.81 -2.07
N ALA A 168 -12.35 14.81 -1.91
CA ALA A 168 -11.53 14.97 -0.71
C ALA A 168 -12.35 15.22 0.57
N GLN A 169 -13.59 15.71 0.45
CA GLN A 169 -14.51 15.88 1.59
C GLN A 169 -15.06 14.56 2.11
N LEU A 170 -15.03 13.48 1.31
CA LEU A 170 -15.48 12.16 1.75
C LEU A 170 -14.40 11.48 2.61
N PRO A 171 -14.76 10.90 3.77
CA PRO A 171 -13.82 10.19 4.62
C PRO A 171 -13.04 9.11 3.85
N ARG A 172 -11.70 9.17 3.97
CA ARG A 172 -10.82 8.11 3.45
C ARG A 172 -11.11 6.81 4.20
N GLN A 173 -11.34 5.75 3.43
CA GLN A 173 -11.31 4.40 3.97
C GLN A 173 -9.87 3.91 3.83
N LEU A 174 -9.20 3.67 4.96
CA LEU A 174 -7.97 2.88 4.92
C LEU A 174 -8.35 1.50 4.40
N GLY A 175 -7.95 1.20 3.17
CA GLY A 175 -8.00 -0.17 2.67
C GLY A 175 -7.23 -1.05 3.65
N GLY A 176 -7.85 -2.13 4.11
CA GLY A 176 -7.12 -3.15 4.86
C GLY A 176 -6.05 -3.74 3.95
N LEU A 177 -4.84 -3.94 4.49
CA LEU A 177 -3.85 -4.76 3.81
C LEU A 177 -4.43 -6.18 3.64
N PRO A 178 -4.28 -6.81 2.46
CA PRO A 178 -4.78 -8.16 2.24
C PRO A 178 -4.12 -9.12 3.25
N PRO A 179 -4.89 -10.03 3.86
CA PRO A 179 -4.34 -10.95 4.85
C PRO A 179 -3.28 -11.88 4.25
N GLU A 180 -3.35 -12.16 2.94
CA GLU A 180 -2.41 -13.01 2.20
C GLU A 180 -1.05 -12.36 1.93
N LEU A 181 -0.85 -11.08 2.29
CA LEU A 181 0.41 -10.38 2.05
C LEU A 181 1.57 -11.17 2.66
N PRO A 182 2.54 -11.66 1.84
CA PRO A 182 3.63 -12.48 2.35
C PRO A 182 4.62 -11.64 3.13
N LEU A 183 4.96 -12.11 4.32
CA LEU A 183 5.96 -11.57 5.22
C LEU A 183 7.00 -12.65 5.50
N ILE A 184 8.23 -12.24 5.82
CA ILE A 184 9.29 -13.15 6.24
C ILE A 184 9.57 -12.90 7.72
N VAL A 185 9.42 -13.95 8.53
CA VAL A 185 9.86 -14.00 9.93
C VAL A 185 11.26 -14.57 9.96
N ALA A 186 12.22 -13.85 10.51
CA ALA A 186 13.57 -14.33 10.76
C ALA A 186 13.71 -14.77 12.21
N GLY A 187 14.37 -15.91 12.46
CA GLY A 187 14.71 -16.37 13.80
C GLY A 187 16.08 -15.89 14.18
N GLU A 188 16.17 -14.86 15.01
CA GLU A 188 17.41 -14.26 15.47
C GLU A 188 17.90 -14.93 16.76
N VAL A 189 19.06 -15.59 16.68
CA VAL A 189 19.74 -16.27 17.79
C VAL A 189 20.51 -15.26 18.66
N GLY A 190 20.96 -14.17 18.04
CA GLY A 190 21.60 -13.06 18.73
C GLY A 190 22.10 -11.97 17.79
N THR A 191 22.61 -10.89 18.38
CA THR A 191 23.19 -9.76 17.64
C THR A 191 24.57 -9.39 18.18
N LEU A 192 25.47 -8.96 17.31
CA LEU A 192 26.80 -8.47 17.67
C LEU A 192 27.08 -7.15 16.95
N ARG A 193 27.52 -6.13 17.70
CA ARG A 193 27.98 -4.86 17.15
C ARG A 193 29.50 -4.84 17.09
N LEU A 194 30.07 -4.58 15.92
CA LEU A 194 31.51 -4.44 15.78
C LEU A 194 31.91 -3.50 14.64
N PRO A 195 33.10 -2.87 14.72
CA PRO A 195 33.64 -2.06 13.64
C PRO A 195 33.96 -2.89 12.39
N ALA A 196 33.82 -2.27 11.22
CA ALA A 196 34.10 -2.88 9.91
C ALA A 196 35.53 -3.45 9.80
N ALA A 197 36.50 -2.84 10.50
CA ALA A 197 37.87 -3.34 10.57
C ALA A 197 37.96 -4.79 11.06
N LEU A 198 37.21 -5.13 12.12
CA LEU A 198 37.23 -6.46 12.71
C LEU A 198 36.58 -7.50 11.79
N LEU A 199 35.55 -7.12 11.03
CA LEU A 199 34.95 -8.01 10.02
C LEU A 199 35.94 -8.40 8.93
N ARG A 200 36.75 -7.46 8.46
CA ARG A 200 37.73 -7.75 7.40
C ARG A 200 38.86 -8.65 7.86
N SER A 201 39.29 -8.50 9.11
CA SER A 201 40.32 -9.37 9.69
C SER A 201 39.81 -10.73 10.16
N ALA A 202 38.49 -10.94 10.18
CA ALA A 202 37.89 -12.17 10.69
C ALA A 202 38.24 -13.37 9.80
N CYS A 203 38.71 -14.44 10.44
CA CYS A 203 39.19 -15.65 9.80
C CYS A 203 38.26 -16.84 10.05
N VAL A 204 38.39 -17.86 9.21
CA VAL A 204 37.71 -19.14 9.42
C VAL A 204 38.14 -19.72 10.77
N GLY A 205 37.17 -20.11 11.59
CA GLY A 205 37.40 -20.64 12.92
C GLY A 205 37.35 -19.61 14.04
N ASP A 206 37.34 -18.31 13.73
CA ASP A 206 37.13 -17.28 14.76
C ASP A 206 35.76 -17.43 15.40
N ALA A 207 35.68 -17.15 16.70
CA ALA A 207 34.45 -17.21 17.46
C ALA A 207 33.92 -15.80 17.74
N LEU A 208 32.72 -15.53 17.26
CA LEU A 208 31.97 -14.30 17.51
C LEU A 208 31.06 -14.50 18.72
N LEU A 209 31.14 -13.60 19.69
CA LEU A 209 30.31 -13.63 20.90
C LEU A 209 29.21 -12.57 20.77
N PRO A 210 27.93 -12.93 20.63
CA PRO A 210 26.86 -11.94 20.54
C PRO A 210 26.68 -11.14 21.83
N ASP A 211 26.45 -9.82 21.71
CA ASP A 211 26.16 -8.93 22.84
C ASP A 211 24.84 -9.29 23.52
N ILE A 212 23.89 -9.77 22.71
CA ILE A 212 22.55 -10.20 23.13
C ILE A 212 22.32 -11.58 22.51
N ALA A 213 22.28 -12.61 23.35
CA ALA A 213 22.05 -14.00 22.96
C ALA A 213 20.94 -14.63 23.82
N PRO A 214 19.64 -14.39 23.51
CA PRO A 214 18.54 -15.07 24.19
C PRO A 214 18.66 -16.59 24.10
N PHE A 215 19.35 -17.08 23.06
CA PHE A 215 19.60 -18.51 22.83
C PHE A 215 20.35 -19.20 23.97
N GLY A 216 21.19 -18.47 24.72
CA GLY A 216 21.82 -18.99 25.94
C GLY A 216 20.82 -19.49 26.99
N ARG A 217 19.56 -19.04 26.91
CA ARG A 217 18.45 -19.39 27.80
C ARG A 217 17.39 -20.28 27.12
N GLY A 218 17.69 -20.83 25.94
CA GLY A 218 16.72 -21.58 25.14
C GLY A 218 15.63 -20.70 24.52
N GLN A 219 15.92 -19.41 24.28
CA GLN A 219 14.98 -18.46 23.67
C GLN A 219 15.50 -17.94 22.34
N ILE A 220 14.61 -17.62 21.41
CA ILE A 220 14.95 -17.04 20.11
C ILE A 220 14.04 -15.84 19.87
N THR A 221 14.60 -14.76 19.32
CA THR A 221 13.82 -13.60 18.91
C THR A 221 13.31 -13.83 17.49
N LEU A 222 12.00 -13.91 17.29
CA LEU A 222 11.38 -13.91 15.96
C LEU A 222 11.17 -12.46 15.50
N ALA A 223 11.69 -12.09 14.33
CA ALA A 223 11.66 -10.71 13.83
C ALA A 223 11.01 -10.60 12.44
N VAL A 224 10.18 -9.56 12.24
CA VAL A 224 9.54 -9.20 10.97
C VAL A 224 9.61 -7.68 10.80
N GLY A 225 10.50 -7.19 9.92
CA GLY A 225 10.70 -5.76 9.72
C GLY A 225 11.12 -5.06 11.03
N GLN A 226 10.24 -4.22 11.58
CA GLN A 226 10.46 -3.50 12.84
C GLN A 226 9.72 -4.14 14.04
N LEU A 227 9.13 -5.32 13.86
CA LEU A 227 8.43 -6.05 14.90
C LEU A 227 9.25 -7.26 15.35
N CYS A 228 9.18 -7.61 16.63
CA CYS A 228 9.76 -8.82 17.18
C CYS A 228 8.87 -9.46 18.26
N ALA A 229 9.05 -10.76 18.46
CA ALA A 229 8.47 -11.51 19.58
C ALA A 229 9.51 -12.52 20.10
N GLU A 230 9.49 -12.78 21.40
CA GLU A 230 10.31 -13.84 21.98
C GLU A 230 9.61 -15.19 21.84
N ALA A 231 10.37 -16.22 21.49
CA ALA A 231 9.91 -17.60 21.40
C ALA A 231 10.78 -18.51 22.26
N ASP A 232 10.15 -19.49 22.90
CA ASP A 232 10.85 -20.60 23.53
C ASP A 232 11.18 -21.67 22.50
N LEU A 233 12.39 -22.20 22.61
CA LEU A 233 12.84 -23.32 21.82
C LEU A 233 12.48 -24.63 22.52
N ASP A 234 11.67 -25.46 21.86
CA ASP A 234 11.36 -26.82 22.28
C ASP A 234 11.69 -27.79 21.14
N GLY A 235 12.88 -28.41 21.21
CA GLY A 235 13.40 -29.20 20.09
C GLY A 235 13.59 -28.36 18.84
N ASP A 236 12.82 -28.67 17.79
CA ASP A 236 12.82 -27.96 16.50
C ASP A 236 11.60 -27.03 16.35
N GLU A 237 10.86 -26.78 17.44
CA GLU A 237 9.69 -25.89 17.49
C GLU A 237 10.02 -24.59 18.24
N LEU A 238 9.52 -23.47 17.72
CA LEU A 238 9.56 -22.15 18.38
C LEU A 238 8.18 -21.76 18.82
N ILE A 239 7.99 -21.72 20.13
CA ILE A 239 6.70 -21.42 20.76
C ILE A 239 6.72 -19.94 21.18
N LEU A 240 5.91 -19.12 20.51
CA LEU A 240 5.79 -17.71 20.83
C LEU A 240 5.36 -17.48 22.29
N ARG A 241 6.02 -16.55 22.98
CA ARG A 241 5.64 -16.10 24.33
C ARG A 241 4.62 -14.97 24.34
N GLY A 242 4.32 -14.41 23.18
CA GLY A 242 3.43 -13.26 23.05
C GLY A 242 3.37 -12.75 21.63
N PRO A 243 2.52 -11.74 21.38
CA PRO A 243 2.37 -11.16 20.06
C PRO A 243 3.61 -10.36 19.65
N PHE A 244 3.79 -10.18 18.34
CA PHE A 244 4.80 -9.28 17.78
C PHE A 244 4.60 -7.84 18.26
N ARG A 245 5.67 -7.25 18.80
CA ARG A 245 5.73 -5.87 19.29
C ARG A 245 6.80 -5.08 18.56
N PRO A 246 6.70 -3.74 18.49
CA PRO A 246 7.79 -2.92 17.98
C PRO A 246 9.10 -3.25 18.68
N ARG A 247 10.15 -3.49 17.88
CA ARG A 247 11.48 -3.72 18.39
C ARG A 247 11.95 -2.44 19.10
N PRO A 248 12.53 -2.52 20.30
CA PRO A 248 13.16 -1.37 20.92
C PRO A 248 14.34 -0.92 20.04
N CYS A 249 14.17 0.18 19.32
CA CYS A 249 15.23 0.76 18.50
C CYS A 249 16.32 1.34 19.41
N PRO A 250 17.60 0.93 19.28
CA PRO A 250 18.69 1.56 20.03
C PRO A 250 18.95 3.02 19.62
N LEU A 251 18.36 3.49 18.52
CA LEU A 251 18.69 4.78 17.90
C LEU A 251 18.00 6.00 18.53
N GLU A 252 17.09 5.84 19.50
CA GLU A 252 16.46 6.99 20.19
C GLU A 252 17.02 7.29 21.58
N SER A 253 17.84 6.41 22.17
CA SER A 253 18.44 6.66 23.49
C SER A 253 19.78 7.42 23.47
N ALA A 254 20.26 7.84 22.29
CA ALA A 254 21.55 8.53 22.14
C ALA A 254 21.44 10.07 22.05
N HIS A 255 20.24 10.65 22.05
CA HIS A 255 20.05 12.09 21.94
C HIS A 255 19.19 12.64 23.07
N MET A 256 19.64 12.58 24.33
CA MET A 256 19.15 13.50 25.37
C MET A 256 20.00 13.63 26.65
N THR A 257 21.34 13.53 26.57
CA THR A 257 22.19 14.14 27.61
C THR A 257 23.62 14.38 27.13
N GLN A 258 23.93 15.67 26.91
CA GLN A 258 25.23 16.37 27.01
C GLN A 258 25.54 17.24 25.77
N PRO A 259 25.56 18.58 25.91
CA PRO A 259 26.18 19.45 24.93
C PRO A 259 27.69 19.46 25.20
N GLY A 260 28.48 18.87 24.31
CA GLY A 260 29.94 19.02 24.34
C GLY A 260 30.70 17.73 24.13
N SER A 261 30.65 17.18 22.92
CA SER A 261 31.80 16.53 22.31
C SER A 261 31.62 16.65 20.81
N GLN A 262 32.57 17.32 20.19
CA GLN A 262 32.65 17.47 18.75
C GLN A 262 32.61 16.07 18.13
N LEU A 263 31.65 15.85 17.23
CA LEU A 263 31.69 14.72 16.30
C LEU A 263 33.00 14.85 15.50
N GLU A 264 34.05 14.19 15.96
CA GLU A 264 35.08 13.64 15.08
C GLU A 264 34.31 12.72 14.13
N LEU A 265 33.99 13.25 12.95
CA LEU A 265 33.51 12.45 11.83
C LEU A 265 34.52 11.31 11.66
N THR A 266 34.10 10.07 11.82
CA THR A 266 34.88 8.88 11.46
C THR A 266 35.35 9.08 10.01
N LYS A 267 36.61 9.48 9.85
CA LYS A 267 37.22 9.69 8.53
C LYS A 267 37.60 8.38 7.87
N ASP A 268 37.62 7.30 8.65
CA ASP A 268 37.92 5.95 8.20
C ASP A 268 36.64 5.10 8.17
N LEU A 269 36.43 4.40 7.06
CA LEU A 269 35.31 3.45 6.90
C LEU A 269 35.47 2.25 7.84
N ASP A 270 36.67 2.07 8.36
CA ASP A 270 37.08 1.00 9.26
C ASP A 270 36.41 1.07 10.64
N ASP A 271 36.09 2.29 11.07
CA ASP A 271 35.46 2.59 12.37
C ASP A 271 33.93 2.53 12.30
N VAL A 272 33.35 2.22 11.14
CA VAL A 272 31.90 2.11 10.99
C VAL A 272 31.40 0.89 11.76
N GLU A 273 30.59 1.14 12.79
CA GLU A 273 29.90 0.13 13.58
C GLU A 273 28.85 -0.60 12.74
N ILE A 274 29.02 -1.92 12.58
CA ILE A 274 28.11 -2.80 11.85
C ILE A 274 27.43 -3.72 12.86
N VAL A 275 26.10 -3.82 12.74
CA VAL A 275 25.30 -4.79 13.50
C VAL A 275 25.19 -6.07 12.69
N LEU A 276 25.76 -7.14 13.21
CA LEU A 276 25.52 -8.50 12.75
C LEU A 276 24.31 -9.09 13.46
N VAL A 277 23.47 -9.77 12.69
CA VAL A 277 22.36 -10.59 13.18
C VAL A 277 22.66 -12.03 12.82
N PHE A 278 22.58 -12.92 13.80
CA PHE A 278 22.75 -14.36 13.61
C PHE A 278 21.38 -15.00 13.47
N GLU A 279 21.05 -15.45 12.27
CA GLU A 279 19.74 -16.01 11.95
C GLU A 279 19.81 -17.54 11.91
N CYS A 280 18.95 -18.22 12.68
CA CYS A 280 18.78 -19.66 12.56
C CYS A 280 17.86 -20.06 11.42
N GLY A 281 17.00 -19.15 10.91
CA GLY A 281 16.00 -19.44 9.89
C GLY A 281 15.18 -18.26 9.39
N ARG A 282 14.46 -18.48 8.28
CA ARG A 282 13.48 -17.55 7.71
C ARG A 282 12.22 -18.31 7.27
N TRP A 283 11.06 -17.85 7.73
CA TRP A 283 9.77 -18.48 7.43
C TRP A 283 8.82 -17.51 6.74
N PRO A 284 8.24 -17.87 5.59
CA PRO A 284 7.16 -17.11 5.01
C PRO A 284 5.88 -17.28 5.84
N ILE A 285 5.24 -16.18 6.19
CA ILE A 285 3.96 -16.13 6.89
C ILE A 285 3.08 -15.08 6.23
N SER A 286 1.76 -15.27 6.27
CA SER A 286 0.82 -14.24 5.81
C SER A 286 0.63 -13.14 6.86
N LEU A 287 0.30 -11.91 6.45
CA LEU A 287 -0.04 -10.83 7.38
C LEU A 287 -1.23 -11.20 8.29
N GLY A 288 -2.18 -11.99 7.79
CA GLY A 288 -3.32 -12.51 8.55
C GLY A 288 -2.87 -13.43 9.68
N GLU A 289 -2.03 -14.42 9.37
CA GLU A 289 -1.44 -15.33 10.37
C GLU A 289 -0.60 -14.56 11.39
N LEU A 290 0.26 -13.63 10.95
CA LEU A 290 1.07 -12.80 11.86
C LEU A 290 0.21 -12.00 12.85
N ARG A 291 -0.95 -11.48 12.41
CA ARG A 291 -1.90 -10.77 13.29
C ARG A 291 -2.56 -11.69 14.31
N SER A 292 -2.74 -12.96 13.98
CA SER A 292 -3.29 -13.97 14.88
C SER A 292 -2.24 -14.66 15.75
N ALA A 293 -0.96 -14.55 15.38
CA ALA A 293 0.16 -15.14 16.09
C ALA A 293 0.33 -14.44 17.46
N GLY A 294 0.01 -15.19 18.51
CA GLY A 294 0.14 -14.79 19.90
C GLY A 294 0.88 -15.84 20.71
N GLU A 295 0.76 -15.76 22.02
CA GLU A 295 1.33 -16.75 22.93
C GLU A 295 0.86 -18.17 22.57
N GLY A 296 1.79 -19.12 22.51
CA GLY A 296 1.55 -20.53 22.16
C GLY A 296 1.52 -20.84 20.66
N HIS A 297 1.66 -19.85 19.78
CA HIS A 297 1.79 -20.10 18.33
C HIS A 297 3.17 -20.70 18.01
N ILE A 298 3.20 -21.71 17.14
CA ILE A 298 4.38 -22.53 16.87
C ILE A 298 4.94 -22.22 15.47
N PHE A 299 6.25 -21.97 15.39
CA PHE A 299 7.01 -21.98 14.14
C PHE A 299 7.92 -23.21 14.10
N GLU A 300 7.82 -24.01 13.05
CA GLU A 300 8.70 -25.17 12.85
C GLU A 300 10.02 -24.73 12.21
N LEU A 301 11.17 -25.02 12.83
CA LEU A 301 12.47 -24.73 12.23
C LEU A 301 12.69 -25.50 10.93
N GLY A 302 12.24 -26.75 10.89
CA GLY A 302 12.49 -27.66 9.76
C GLY A 302 13.92 -28.20 9.68
N TRP A 303 14.81 -27.83 10.61
CA TRP A 303 16.13 -28.40 10.81
C TRP A 303 16.57 -28.27 12.28
N PRO A 304 17.56 -29.07 12.70
CA PRO A 304 18.13 -28.98 14.04
C PRO A 304 18.69 -27.59 14.33
N ILE A 305 18.30 -27.00 15.45
CA ILE A 305 18.74 -25.67 15.89
C ILE A 305 20.26 -25.53 16.08
N ASP A 306 20.97 -26.64 16.31
CA ASP A 306 22.44 -26.70 16.38
C ASP A 306 23.11 -26.73 14.99
N GLY A 307 22.32 -26.63 13.93
CA GLY A 307 22.77 -26.43 12.56
C GLY A 307 23.49 -25.09 12.34
N PRO A 308 24.05 -24.89 11.13
CA PRO A 308 24.70 -23.63 10.79
C PRO A 308 23.71 -22.46 10.82
N VAL A 309 24.11 -21.36 11.44
CA VAL A 309 23.39 -20.08 11.40
C VAL A 309 23.92 -19.22 10.26
N ASP A 310 23.02 -18.44 9.65
CA ASP A 310 23.37 -17.43 8.68
C ASP A 310 23.79 -16.14 9.42
N ILE A 311 24.87 -15.51 8.95
CA ILE A 311 25.37 -14.24 9.49
C ILE A 311 24.93 -13.13 8.55
N VAL A 312 24.13 -12.21 9.06
CA VAL A 312 23.42 -11.20 8.27
C VAL A 312 23.82 -9.79 8.69
N ALA A 313 24.14 -8.95 7.72
CA ALA A 313 24.37 -7.51 7.92
C ALA A 313 23.43 -6.73 6.99
N ASN A 314 22.69 -5.75 7.54
CA ASN A 314 21.72 -4.94 6.80
C ASN A 314 20.73 -5.76 5.94
N GLY A 315 20.32 -6.94 6.43
CA GLY A 315 19.39 -7.84 5.74
C GLY A 315 20.02 -8.75 4.69
N GLN A 316 21.31 -8.58 4.36
CA GLN A 316 22.05 -9.42 3.43
C GLN A 316 22.90 -10.46 4.18
N ARG A 317 22.83 -11.72 3.75
CA ARG A 317 23.72 -12.77 4.28
C ARG A 317 25.15 -12.52 3.80
N ILE A 318 26.07 -12.38 4.75
CA ILE A 318 27.50 -12.20 4.49
C ILE A 318 28.33 -13.43 4.86
N GLY A 319 27.79 -14.37 5.63
CA GLY A 319 28.55 -15.55 6.05
C GLY A 319 27.69 -16.63 6.71
N ARG A 320 28.35 -17.68 7.19
CA ARG A 320 27.75 -18.78 7.97
C ARG A 320 28.64 -19.16 9.13
N GLY A 321 28.03 -19.59 10.23
CA GLY A 321 28.77 -20.05 11.41
C GLY A 321 28.08 -21.22 12.12
N ASP A 322 28.83 -21.88 12.99
CA ASP A 322 28.33 -22.90 13.90
C ASP A 322 28.06 -22.30 15.27
N ILE A 323 26.95 -22.69 15.90
CA ILE A 323 26.76 -22.38 17.31
C ILE A 323 27.76 -23.23 18.12
N VAL A 324 28.56 -22.56 18.94
CA VAL A 324 29.57 -23.20 19.80
C VAL A 324 29.43 -22.70 21.23
N ARG A 325 29.77 -23.56 22.19
CA ARG A 325 29.83 -23.18 23.61
C ARG A 325 31.23 -22.73 23.98
N ILE A 326 31.34 -21.56 24.59
CA ILE A 326 32.61 -20.95 25.01
C ILE A 326 32.50 -20.64 26.50
N GLY A 327 33.04 -21.54 27.33
CA GLY A 327 32.81 -21.49 28.77
C GLY A 327 31.32 -21.63 29.09
N GLU A 328 30.75 -20.60 29.71
CA GLU A 328 29.33 -20.54 30.07
C GLU A 328 28.46 -19.87 28.98
N GLU A 329 29.08 -19.23 27.99
CA GLU A 329 28.41 -18.46 26.94
C GLU A 329 28.25 -19.25 25.63
N LEU A 330 27.35 -18.78 24.77
CA LEU A 330 27.19 -19.28 23.41
C LEU A 330 27.76 -18.27 22.43
N GLY A 331 28.59 -18.76 21.50
CA GLY A 331 29.19 -17.98 20.42
C GLY A 331 28.92 -18.62 19.07
N ILE A 332 29.29 -17.91 18.01
CA ILE A 332 29.17 -18.34 16.62
C ILE A 332 30.57 -18.48 16.03
N ARG A 333 30.98 -19.71 15.71
CA ARG A 333 32.27 -19.99 15.06
C ARG A 333 32.14 -19.85 13.55
N LEU A 334 32.95 -19.02 12.93
CA LEU A 334 32.94 -18.79 11.48
C LEU A 334 33.33 -20.06 10.70
N ARG A 335 32.49 -20.46 9.73
CA ARG A 335 32.79 -21.59 8.81
C ARG A 335 33.63 -21.18 7.60
N GLY A 336 33.62 -19.90 7.25
CA GLY A 336 34.22 -19.33 6.05
C GLY A 336 34.50 -17.85 6.25
N GLY A 337 35.24 -17.24 5.32
CA GLY A 337 35.35 -15.78 5.25
C GLY A 337 33.99 -15.16 4.92
N PHE A 338 33.82 -13.89 5.25
CA PHE A 338 32.65 -13.15 4.81
C PHE A 338 32.70 -12.92 3.29
N ALA A 339 31.55 -12.98 2.62
CA ALA A 339 31.40 -12.71 1.19
C ALA A 339 31.81 -11.29 0.77
N CYS A 340 32.15 -10.42 1.73
CA CYS A 340 32.73 -9.09 1.51
C CYS A 340 34.25 -9.11 1.23
N ASN A 341 34.89 -10.28 1.24
CA ASN A 341 36.34 -10.45 1.04
C ASN A 341 36.75 -10.97 -0.37
N GLU A 342 35.90 -10.80 -1.39
CA GLU A 342 36.28 -11.08 -2.81
C GLU A 342 36.73 -9.84 -3.57
#